data_AF-A0AAV2CGP5-F1
#
_entry.id   AF-A0AAV2CGP5-F1
#
_cell.length_a   1.000
_cell.length_b   1.000
_cell.length_c   1.000
_cell.angle_alpha   90.00
_cell.angle_beta   90.00
_cell.angle_gamma   90.00
#
_symmetry.space_group_name_H-M   'P 1'
#
loop_
_entity.id
_entity.type
_entity.pdbx_description
1 polymer ?
#
loop_
_entity_poly.entity_id
_entity_poly.type
_entity_poly.pdbx_seq_one_letter_code
_entity_poly.pdbx_strand_id
1 'polypeptide(L)'
;MPYDGFPPLISSQLQYLLNHSSHLIKVEQVWSGTKYFPGAFDRFTLVIPYCLDFIRWDVVYNAELPMAPPDVIFAAEDEDFHPLHADTKLLQGILCNWNFKDPTCLFNLIEELRRKYVKYQTNLVERVDDDRLKFEISTIISREGIEMHMSSGTDKPEEVKFAVPLMDMNINKMVLACPWRHQQKIYLQVVYPVGRKYLSAPSAPRLKLMSSAELKALFPVDEIKLPSWVDGMCLAEYLPHLEELLQKQVLEAVSLIDVRRHFIEALAPLFGRPLEADPVFCRKATFLANSGPFTFLVHVSISTQFPKQPPSLMLQSTQHVNPRDMPVKSAIMNEYPWSPRWEVMLMAEKIHEFLFDECLNFKRYCNESQQQ
;
A
#
# COMPACT_ATOMS: atom_id res chain seq x y z
N MET A 1 -10.89 8.82 17.85
CA MET A 1 -10.85 7.37 17.55
C MET A 1 -12.00 7.11 16.60
N PRO A 2 -11.86 6.41 15.46
CA PRO A 2 -12.94 6.35 14.45
C PRO A 2 -14.11 5.42 14.84
N TYR A 3 -14.26 5.07 16.11
CA TYR A 3 -15.26 4.10 16.60
C TYR A 3 -16.08 4.63 17.79
N ASP A 4 -16.03 5.94 18.06
CA ASP A 4 -16.88 6.57 19.07
C ASP A 4 -18.35 6.48 18.59
N GLY A 5 -19.17 5.67 19.26
CA GLY A 5 -20.61 5.53 18.99
C GLY A 5 -21.11 4.08 18.79
N PHE A 6 -20.23 3.10 18.59
CA PHE A 6 -20.66 1.69 18.58
C PHE A 6 -20.92 1.16 20.00
N PRO A 7 -22.01 0.41 20.24
CA PRO A 7 -22.17 -0.37 21.46
C PRO A 7 -20.95 -1.27 21.72
N PRO A 8 -20.54 -1.49 22.99
CA PRO A 8 -19.30 -2.22 23.31
C PRO A 8 -19.19 -3.61 22.66
N LEU A 9 -20.32 -4.31 22.50
CA LEU A 9 -20.38 -5.65 21.91
C LEU A 9 -20.12 -5.64 20.39
N ILE A 10 -20.64 -4.64 19.68
CA ILE A 10 -20.38 -4.48 18.24
C ILE A 10 -18.95 -3.97 18.05
N SER A 11 -18.52 -3.03 18.90
CA SER A 11 -17.18 -2.46 18.87
C SER A 11 -16.10 -3.52 19.05
N SER A 12 -16.28 -4.48 19.98
CA SER A 12 -15.30 -5.56 20.19
C SER A 12 -15.16 -6.48 18.98
N GLN A 13 -16.28 -6.88 18.35
CA GLN A 13 -16.28 -7.70 17.14
C GLN A 13 -15.67 -6.98 15.94
N LEU A 14 -16.02 -5.70 15.75
CA LEU A 14 -15.50 -4.88 14.66
C LEU A 14 -13.99 -4.62 14.82
N GLN A 15 -13.53 -4.26 16.03
CA GLN A 15 -12.10 -4.10 16.29
C GLN A 15 -11.33 -5.39 16.08
N TYR A 16 -11.91 -6.54 16.44
CA TYR A 16 -11.28 -7.83 16.18
C TYR A 16 -11.11 -8.07 14.67
N LEU A 17 -12.18 -7.91 13.87
CA LEU A 17 -12.14 -8.00 12.40
C LEU A 17 -11.02 -7.13 11.81
N LEU A 18 -10.99 -5.85 12.18
CA LEU A 18 -10.07 -4.86 11.59
C LEU A 18 -8.60 -5.09 11.98
N ASN A 19 -8.34 -5.72 13.12
CA ASN A 19 -6.98 -5.99 13.59
C ASN A 19 -6.45 -7.37 13.19
N HIS A 20 -7.32 -8.33 12.87
CA HIS A 20 -6.94 -9.72 12.63
C HIS A 20 -7.19 -10.18 11.18
N SER A 21 -7.91 -9.42 10.35
CA SER A 21 -8.02 -9.75 8.93
C SER A 21 -6.66 -9.65 8.23
N SER A 22 -6.44 -10.60 7.32
CA SER A 22 -5.28 -10.58 6.42
C SER A 22 -5.38 -9.46 5.37
N HIS A 23 -6.58 -8.91 5.19
CA HIS A 23 -6.90 -7.82 4.28
C HIS A 23 -7.12 -6.52 5.05
N LEU A 24 -6.72 -5.39 4.46
CA LEU A 24 -6.96 -4.06 5.01
C LEU A 24 -8.43 -3.65 4.83
N ILE A 25 -9.31 -4.20 5.65
CA ILE A 25 -10.73 -3.84 5.72
C ILE A 25 -10.87 -2.45 6.33
N LYS A 26 -11.78 -1.64 5.80
CA LYS A 26 -12.10 -0.30 6.32
C LYS A 26 -13.59 -0.18 6.58
N VAL A 27 -13.95 0.78 7.42
CA VAL A 27 -15.34 1.20 7.66
C VAL A 27 -15.51 2.58 7.03
N GLU A 28 -16.52 2.76 6.17
CA GLU A 28 -16.75 4.02 5.45
C GLU A 28 -17.97 4.77 6.00
N GLN A 29 -19.14 4.15 5.97
CA GLN A 29 -20.39 4.74 6.47
C GLN A 29 -20.78 4.07 7.79
N VAL A 30 -21.29 4.86 8.73
CA VAL A 30 -21.83 4.38 10.02
C VAL A 30 -23.13 5.09 10.31
N TRP A 31 -24.15 4.35 10.75
CA TRP A 31 -25.46 4.92 11.06
C TRP A 31 -26.20 4.13 12.13
N SER A 32 -27.22 4.76 12.70
CA SER A 32 -28.10 4.12 13.70
C SER A 32 -29.32 3.52 13.01
N GLY A 33 -29.65 2.29 13.40
CA GLY A 33 -30.89 1.60 13.04
C GLY A 33 -32.10 2.06 13.85
N THR A 34 -31.89 2.85 14.91
CA THR A 34 -32.95 3.33 15.79
C THR A 34 -33.04 4.85 15.78
N LYS A 35 -34.27 5.36 15.71
CA LYS A 35 -34.53 6.81 15.83
C LYS A 35 -34.48 7.28 17.28
N TYR A 36 -34.56 6.35 18.24
CA TYR A 36 -34.65 6.65 19.67
C TYR A 36 -33.28 6.92 20.30
N PHE A 37 -32.22 6.31 19.78
CA PHE A 37 -30.86 6.46 20.26
C PHE A 37 -29.88 6.75 19.11
N PRO A 38 -29.92 7.94 18.51
CA PRO A 38 -29.14 8.27 17.31
C PRO A 38 -27.61 8.24 17.53
N GLY A 39 -27.15 8.23 18.78
CA GLY A 39 -25.73 8.10 19.14
C GLY A 39 -25.22 6.66 19.27
N ALA A 40 -26.09 5.66 19.11
CA ALA A 40 -25.72 4.24 19.11
C ALA A 40 -25.72 3.72 17.67
N PHE A 41 -24.53 3.54 17.10
CA PHE A 41 -24.35 3.02 15.75
C PHE A 41 -24.34 1.50 15.77
N ASP A 42 -25.18 0.88 14.95
CA ASP A 42 -25.28 -0.57 14.79
C ASP A 42 -25.25 -1.02 13.33
N ARG A 43 -25.08 -0.08 12.39
CA ARG A 43 -25.02 -0.35 10.96
C ARG A 43 -23.83 0.36 10.34
N PHE A 44 -23.15 -0.34 9.45
CA PHE A 44 -21.94 0.20 8.82
C PHE A 44 -21.61 -0.48 7.50
N THR A 45 -20.95 0.25 6.61
CA THR A 45 -20.42 -0.29 5.36
C THR A 45 -18.98 -0.74 5.55
N LEU A 46 -18.73 -2.03 5.32
CA LEU A 46 -17.39 -2.58 5.19
C LEU A 46 -16.88 -2.39 3.77
N VAL A 47 -15.68 -1.83 3.65
CA VAL A 47 -14.92 -1.72 2.42
C VAL A 47 -13.85 -2.82 2.46
N ILE A 48 -14.07 -3.88 1.67
CA ILE A 48 -13.31 -5.13 1.75
C ILE A 48 -12.44 -5.24 0.49
N PRO A 49 -11.10 -5.36 0.62
CA PRO A 49 -10.23 -5.53 -0.54
C PRO A 49 -10.54 -6.83 -1.30
N TYR A 50 -10.70 -6.72 -2.62
CA TYR A 50 -10.91 -7.85 -3.50
C TYR A 50 -10.47 -7.53 -4.94
N CYS A 51 -9.67 -8.42 -5.53
CA CYS A 51 -9.17 -8.35 -6.91
C CYS A 51 -8.59 -6.95 -7.26
N LEU A 52 -7.73 -6.43 -6.39
CA LEU A 52 -7.07 -5.11 -6.51
C LEU A 52 -8.03 -3.90 -6.55
N ASP A 53 -9.25 -4.11 -6.08
CA ASP A 53 -10.28 -3.10 -5.88
C ASP A 53 -10.97 -3.37 -4.53
N PHE A 54 -12.18 -2.83 -4.33
CA PHE A 54 -12.95 -3.01 -3.11
C PHE A 54 -14.39 -3.39 -3.39
N ILE A 55 -14.90 -4.36 -2.65
CA ILE A 55 -16.34 -4.62 -2.53
C ILE A 55 -16.88 -3.89 -1.29
N ARG A 56 -18.14 -3.47 -1.36
CA ARG A 56 -18.81 -2.75 -0.28
C ARG A 56 -20.00 -3.56 0.21
N TRP A 57 -19.98 -3.94 1.48
CA TRP A 57 -21.06 -4.68 2.12
C TRP A 57 -21.59 -3.93 3.32
N ASP A 58 -22.91 -3.75 3.38
CA ASP A 58 -23.54 -3.15 4.54
C ASP A 58 -23.82 -4.24 5.57
N VAL A 59 -23.23 -4.07 6.75
CA VAL A 59 -23.45 -4.94 7.90
C VAL A 59 -24.49 -4.27 8.80
N VAL A 60 -25.55 -5.01 9.08
CA VAL A 60 -26.73 -4.52 9.78
C VAL A 60 -26.92 -5.32 11.06
N TYR A 61 -26.41 -4.79 12.18
CA TYR A 61 -26.80 -5.30 13.49
C TYR A 61 -28.13 -4.69 13.92
N ASN A 62 -28.73 -5.32 14.93
CA ASN A 62 -29.77 -4.73 15.75
C ASN A 62 -29.23 -4.60 17.18
N ALA A 63 -28.90 -3.38 17.62
CA ALA A 63 -28.37 -3.14 18.97
C ALA A 63 -29.33 -3.58 20.10
N GLU A 64 -30.63 -3.62 19.84
CA GLU A 64 -31.65 -4.06 20.81
C GLU A 64 -31.74 -5.59 20.92
N LEU A 65 -31.22 -6.32 19.92
CA LEU A 65 -31.22 -7.78 19.84
C LEU A 65 -29.80 -8.32 19.60
N PRO A 66 -28.86 -8.14 20.54
CA PRO A 66 -27.45 -8.52 20.34
C PRO A 66 -27.24 -10.01 20.08
N MET A 67 -28.18 -10.87 20.52
CA MET A 67 -28.14 -12.32 20.27
C MET A 67 -28.33 -12.68 18.79
N ALA A 68 -28.96 -11.82 18.00
CA ALA A 68 -29.17 -12.07 16.59
C ALA A 68 -27.86 -11.81 15.81
N PRO A 69 -27.50 -12.67 14.84
CA PRO A 69 -26.44 -12.35 13.90
C PRO A 69 -26.81 -11.13 13.06
N PRO A 70 -25.83 -10.36 12.56
CA PRO A 70 -26.11 -9.26 11.65
C PRO A 70 -26.58 -9.76 10.29
N ASP A 71 -27.39 -8.96 9.62
CA ASP A 71 -27.65 -9.12 8.19
C ASP A 71 -26.52 -8.48 7.38
N VAL A 72 -26.25 -9.01 6.19
CA VAL A 72 -25.25 -8.47 5.26
C VAL A 72 -25.92 -8.20 3.92
N ILE A 73 -25.85 -6.96 3.46
CA ILE A 73 -26.37 -6.53 2.16
C ILE A 73 -25.20 -6.39 1.20
N PHE A 74 -25.28 -7.07 0.07
CA PHE A 74 -24.28 -7.03 -1.00
C PHE A 74 -24.57 -5.88 -1.98
N ALA A 75 -23.58 -5.53 -2.80
CA ALA A 75 -23.72 -4.47 -3.79
C ALA A 75 -24.75 -4.85 -4.87
N ALA A 76 -25.34 -3.84 -5.52
CA ALA A 76 -26.40 -4.06 -6.52
C ALA A 76 -25.89 -4.84 -7.75
N GLU A 77 -24.62 -4.70 -8.09
CA GLU A 77 -23.95 -5.48 -9.13
C GLU A 77 -23.80 -6.97 -8.80
N ASP A 78 -23.98 -7.35 -7.53
CA ASP A 78 -23.83 -8.73 -7.03
C ASP A 78 -25.20 -9.34 -6.62
N GLU A 79 -26.32 -8.92 -7.24
CA GLU A 79 -27.66 -9.44 -6.94
C GLU A 79 -27.77 -10.97 -7.03
N ASP A 80 -26.99 -11.60 -7.91
CA ASP A 80 -26.95 -13.05 -8.08
C ASP A 80 -26.07 -13.78 -7.03
N PHE A 81 -25.36 -13.04 -6.18
CA PHE A 81 -24.53 -13.63 -5.13
C PHE A 81 -25.39 -14.10 -3.95
N HIS A 82 -25.72 -15.39 -3.97
CA HIS A 82 -26.54 -16.02 -2.94
C HIS A 82 -25.73 -17.02 -2.09
N PRO A 83 -24.95 -16.58 -1.07
CA PRO A 83 -23.99 -17.42 -0.33
C PRO A 83 -24.63 -18.58 0.46
N LEU A 84 -25.94 -18.52 0.70
CA LEU A 84 -26.72 -19.52 1.42
C LEU A 84 -27.36 -20.59 0.52
N HIS A 85 -27.17 -20.56 -0.80
CA HIS A 85 -27.76 -21.58 -1.70
C HIS A 85 -26.85 -22.80 -1.95
N ALA A 86 -25.52 -22.63 -1.88
CA ALA A 86 -24.56 -23.70 -2.14
C ALA A 86 -23.49 -23.80 -1.04
N ASP A 87 -23.20 -25.04 -0.60
CA ASP A 87 -22.20 -25.37 0.43
C ASP A 87 -22.34 -24.52 1.71
N THR A 88 -23.44 -24.71 2.43
CA THR A 88 -23.89 -23.82 3.50
C THR A 88 -23.38 -24.18 4.87
N LYS A 89 -22.71 -25.34 5.04
CA LYS A 89 -22.46 -25.93 6.36
C LYS A 89 -21.68 -25.01 7.30
N LEU A 90 -20.62 -24.40 6.80
CA LEU A 90 -19.79 -23.48 7.59
C LEU A 90 -20.54 -22.20 7.94
N LEU A 91 -21.13 -21.55 6.94
CA LEU A 91 -21.88 -20.30 7.13
C LEU A 91 -23.11 -20.49 8.03
N GLN A 92 -23.86 -21.57 7.87
CA GLN A 92 -24.95 -21.96 8.77
C GLN A 92 -24.44 -22.25 10.18
N GLY A 93 -23.29 -22.92 10.31
CA GLY A 93 -22.66 -23.15 11.60
C GLY A 93 -22.31 -21.84 12.33
N ILE A 94 -21.81 -20.83 11.60
CA ILE A 94 -21.51 -19.50 12.15
C ILE A 94 -22.79 -18.79 12.60
N LEU A 95 -23.82 -18.78 11.74
CA LEU A 95 -25.08 -18.07 12.02
C LEU A 95 -25.90 -18.73 13.13
N CYS A 96 -25.99 -20.06 13.15
CA CYS A 96 -26.74 -20.80 14.17
C CYS A 96 -26.07 -20.77 15.56
N ASN A 97 -24.74 -20.70 15.61
CA ASN A 97 -23.98 -20.64 16.85
C ASN A 97 -23.47 -19.22 17.16
N TRP A 98 -24.16 -18.20 16.65
CA TRP A 98 -23.76 -16.81 16.82
C TRP A 98 -23.66 -16.45 18.31
N ASN A 99 -22.48 -16.00 18.73
CA ASN A 99 -22.23 -15.59 20.10
C ASN A 99 -21.74 -14.14 20.13
N PHE A 100 -22.63 -13.23 20.51
CA PHE A 100 -22.36 -11.80 20.59
C PHE A 100 -21.24 -11.40 21.57
N LYS A 101 -20.87 -12.30 22.50
CA LYS A 101 -19.76 -12.09 23.45
C LYS A 101 -18.42 -12.52 22.87
N ASP A 102 -18.42 -13.34 21.83
CA ASP A 102 -17.21 -13.77 21.15
C ASP A 102 -16.80 -12.69 20.13
N PRO A 103 -15.64 -12.04 20.29
CA PRO A 103 -15.17 -11.00 19.37
C PRO A 103 -14.87 -11.57 17.97
N THR A 104 -14.71 -12.87 17.80
CA THR A 104 -14.34 -13.49 16.52
C THR A 104 -15.51 -13.72 15.57
N CYS A 105 -16.77 -13.65 16.04
CA CYS A 105 -17.93 -14.04 15.22
C CYS A 105 -18.07 -13.23 13.93
N LEU A 106 -17.94 -11.89 14.00
CA LEU A 106 -18.00 -11.04 12.80
C LEU A 106 -16.84 -11.34 11.85
N PHE A 107 -15.63 -11.54 12.39
CA PHE A 107 -14.46 -11.92 11.60
C PHE A 107 -14.72 -13.22 10.82
N ASN A 108 -15.18 -14.26 11.49
CA ASN A 108 -15.46 -15.55 10.86
C ASN A 108 -16.56 -15.44 9.78
N LEU A 109 -17.61 -14.64 10.05
CA LEU A 109 -18.69 -14.38 9.09
C LEU A 109 -18.18 -13.70 7.82
N ILE A 110 -17.44 -12.60 7.97
CA ILE A 110 -16.94 -11.81 6.84
C ILE A 110 -15.89 -12.58 6.03
N GLU A 111 -14.99 -13.32 6.67
CA GLU A 111 -14.00 -14.16 5.98
C GLU A 111 -14.68 -15.27 5.17
N GLU A 112 -15.69 -15.94 5.75
CA GLU A 112 -16.43 -17.00 5.07
C GLU A 112 -17.27 -16.47 3.90
N LEU A 113 -17.92 -15.31 4.07
CA LEU A 113 -18.63 -14.62 2.99
C LEU A 113 -17.67 -14.22 1.87
N ARG A 114 -16.49 -13.66 2.21
CA ARG A 114 -15.46 -13.29 1.22
C ARG A 114 -14.97 -14.50 0.45
N ARG A 115 -14.72 -15.63 1.14
CA ARG A 115 -14.35 -16.90 0.50
C ARG A 115 -15.42 -17.38 -0.48
N LYS A 116 -16.70 -17.29 -0.11
CA LYS A 116 -17.82 -17.62 -1.02
C LYS A 116 -17.90 -16.65 -2.20
N TYR A 117 -17.63 -15.38 -1.99
CA TYR A 117 -17.61 -14.36 -3.03
C TYR A 117 -16.50 -14.62 -4.05
N VAL A 118 -15.30 -14.97 -3.59
CA VAL A 118 -14.18 -15.40 -4.47
C VAL A 118 -14.64 -16.54 -5.36
N LYS A 119 -15.25 -17.59 -4.79
CA LYS A 119 -15.75 -18.74 -5.56
C LYS A 119 -16.87 -18.36 -6.53
N TYR A 120 -17.78 -17.48 -6.14
CA TYR A 120 -18.85 -16.98 -7.00
C TYR A 120 -18.28 -16.30 -8.25
N GLN A 121 -17.34 -15.37 -8.06
CA GLN A 121 -16.67 -14.65 -9.16
C GLN A 121 -15.82 -15.59 -10.03
N THR A 122 -15.10 -16.55 -9.44
CA THR A 122 -14.40 -17.59 -10.22
C THR A 122 -15.37 -18.38 -11.11
N ASN A 123 -16.52 -18.80 -10.58
CA ASN A 123 -17.52 -19.53 -11.38
C ASN A 123 -18.11 -18.67 -12.51
N LEU A 124 -18.28 -17.35 -12.30
CA LEU A 124 -18.73 -16.44 -13.36
C LEU A 124 -17.70 -16.37 -14.49
N VAL A 125 -16.43 -16.21 -14.13
CA VAL A 125 -15.31 -16.15 -15.07
C VAL A 125 -15.17 -17.46 -15.86
N GLU A 126 -15.33 -18.62 -15.22
CA GLU A 126 -15.29 -19.92 -15.89
C GLU A 126 -16.43 -20.13 -16.92
N ARG A 127 -17.56 -19.43 -16.76
CA ARG A 127 -18.69 -19.48 -17.68
C ARG A 127 -18.53 -18.57 -18.90
N VAL A 128 -17.52 -17.71 -18.91
CA VAL A 128 -17.25 -16.82 -20.05
C VAL A 128 -16.86 -17.66 -21.26
N ASP A 129 -17.57 -17.45 -22.37
CA ASP A 129 -17.35 -18.20 -23.60
C ASP A 129 -16.24 -17.57 -24.47
N ASP A 130 -15.01 -17.60 -23.94
CA ASP A 130 -13.81 -17.10 -24.60
C ASP A 130 -12.69 -18.15 -24.50
N ASP A 131 -12.31 -18.76 -25.63
CA ASP A 131 -11.32 -19.84 -25.68
C ASP A 131 -9.93 -19.38 -25.23
N ARG A 132 -9.58 -18.12 -25.51
CA ARG A 132 -8.30 -17.56 -25.09
C ARG A 132 -8.27 -17.40 -23.58
N LEU A 133 -9.34 -16.87 -22.99
CA LEU A 133 -9.43 -16.72 -21.54
C LEU A 133 -9.45 -18.08 -20.82
N LYS A 134 -10.20 -19.06 -21.33
CA LYS A 134 -10.21 -20.43 -20.80
C LYS A 134 -8.81 -21.05 -20.80
N PHE A 135 -8.07 -20.84 -21.89
CA PHE A 135 -6.67 -21.27 -21.98
C PHE A 135 -5.82 -20.59 -20.89
N GLU A 136 -5.86 -19.26 -20.78
CA GLU A 136 -5.10 -18.52 -19.77
C GLU A 136 -5.37 -19.03 -18.35
N ILE A 137 -6.65 -19.20 -17.98
CA ILE A 137 -7.07 -19.73 -16.67
C ILE A 137 -6.46 -21.11 -16.43
N SER A 138 -6.56 -22.02 -17.41
CA SER A 138 -6.05 -23.38 -17.29
C SER A 138 -4.54 -23.45 -17.02
N THR A 139 -3.78 -22.45 -17.50
CA THR A 139 -2.32 -22.40 -17.31
C THR A 139 -1.89 -21.83 -15.97
N ILE A 140 -2.75 -21.09 -15.27
CA ILE A 140 -2.41 -20.41 -14.00
C ILE A 140 -3.21 -20.89 -12.80
N ILE A 141 -4.19 -21.78 -12.97
CA ILE A 141 -5.10 -22.26 -11.91
C ILE A 141 -4.39 -22.93 -10.72
N SER A 142 -3.19 -23.47 -10.95
CA SER A 142 -2.37 -24.08 -9.88
C SER A 142 -1.74 -23.05 -8.95
N ARG A 143 -1.72 -21.77 -9.32
CA ARG A 143 -1.12 -20.71 -8.50
C ARG A 143 -2.09 -20.30 -7.39
N GLU A 144 -1.60 -20.34 -6.16
CA GLU A 144 -2.39 -19.93 -5.00
C GLU A 144 -2.59 -18.41 -4.94
N GLY A 145 -3.76 -17.99 -4.45
CA GLY A 145 -4.05 -16.59 -4.17
C GLY A 145 -4.38 -15.72 -5.38
N ILE A 146 -4.63 -16.30 -6.56
CA ILE A 146 -5.21 -15.55 -7.69
C ILE A 146 -6.66 -15.20 -7.36
N GLU A 147 -7.00 -13.92 -7.53
CA GLU A 147 -8.40 -13.46 -7.47
C GLU A 147 -8.84 -13.04 -8.87
N MET A 148 -10.04 -13.46 -9.28
CA MET A 148 -10.60 -13.16 -10.59
C MET A 148 -11.93 -12.45 -10.43
N HIS A 149 -12.20 -11.42 -11.22
CA HIS A 149 -13.45 -10.67 -11.16
C HIS A 149 -13.99 -10.44 -12.57
N MET A 150 -15.27 -10.75 -12.76
CA MET A 150 -15.99 -10.40 -13.98
C MET A 150 -16.70 -9.07 -13.77
N SER A 151 -16.35 -8.08 -14.58
CA SER A 151 -17.07 -6.80 -14.61
C SER A 151 -17.95 -6.73 -15.86
N SER A 152 -19.24 -6.47 -15.64
CA SER A 152 -20.20 -6.14 -16.68
C SER A 152 -20.83 -4.79 -16.35
N GLY A 153 -21.14 -3.98 -17.38
CA GLY A 153 -21.79 -2.69 -17.18
C GLY A 153 -22.67 -2.35 -18.38
N THR A 154 -23.74 -1.60 -18.17
CA THR A 154 -24.67 -1.21 -19.25
C THR A 154 -23.98 -0.47 -20.40
N ASP A 155 -22.89 0.25 -20.11
CA ASP A 155 -22.12 1.04 -21.08
C ASP A 155 -20.65 0.60 -21.24
N LYS A 156 -20.23 -0.49 -20.58
CA LYS A 156 -18.84 -0.98 -20.64
C LYS A 156 -18.79 -2.39 -21.25
N PRO A 157 -17.80 -2.68 -22.11
CA PRO A 157 -17.57 -4.04 -22.57
C PRO A 157 -17.35 -4.96 -21.36
N GLU A 158 -17.75 -6.22 -21.48
CA GLU A 158 -17.43 -7.22 -20.47
C GLU A 158 -15.91 -7.38 -20.39
N GLU A 159 -15.39 -7.42 -19.17
CA GLU A 159 -13.96 -7.59 -18.93
C GLU A 159 -13.75 -8.57 -17.79
N VAL A 160 -12.70 -9.36 -17.91
CA VAL A 160 -12.24 -10.26 -16.85
C VAL A 160 -10.91 -9.75 -16.32
N LYS A 161 -10.89 -9.46 -15.02
CA LYS A 161 -9.72 -8.97 -14.30
C LYS A 161 -9.13 -10.09 -13.46
N PHE A 162 -7.81 -10.28 -13.56
CA PHE A 162 -7.03 -11.11 -12.64
C PHE A 162 -6.15 -10.23 -11.75
N ALA A 163 -6.06 -10.62 -10.48
CA ALA A 163 -5.08 -10.17 -9.54
C ALA A 163 -4.10 -11.32 -9.29
N VAL A 164 -2.96 -11.31 -9.98
CA VAL A 164 -1.98 -12.40 -9.90
C VAL A 164 -0.87 -12.03 -8.91
N PRO A 165 -0.73 -12.72 -7.77
CA PRO A 165 0.41 -12.53 -6.89
C PRO A 165 1.69 -13.02 -7.58
N LEU A 166 2.70 -12.15 -7.69
CA LEU A 166 3.89 -12.43 -8.49
C LEU A 166 4.99 -13.14 -7.67
N MET A 167 5.38 -12.60 -6.52
CA MET A 167 6.54 -13.11 -5.79
C MET A 167 6.14 -13.85 -4.52
N ASP A 168 6.76 -15.00 -4.28
CA ASP A 168 6.72 -15.68 -2.98
C ASP A 168 7.90 -15.21 -2.09
N MET A 169 7.94 -13.91 -1.83
CA MET A 169 8.95 -13.30 -0.97
C MET A 169 8.29 -12.68 0.25
N ASN A 170 8.85 -12.94 1.42
CA ASN A 170 8.43 -12.26 2.64
C ASN A 170 9.19 -10.93 2.79
N ILE A 171 8.76 -9.92 2.03
CA ILE A 171 9.40 -8.58 2.01
C ILE A 171 9.41 -7.96 3.42
N ASN A 172 8.38 -8.22 4.23
CA ASN A 172 8.31 -7.77 5.63
C ASN A 172 9.51 -8.24 6.46
N LYS A 173 10.06 -9.44 6.19
CA LYS A 173 11.23 -9.98 6.88
C LYS A 173 12.56 -9.49 6.31
N MET A 174 12.55 -8.88 5.13
CA MET A 174 13.76 -8.37 4.48
C MET A 174 14.13 -6.97 4.98
N VAL A 175 13.15 -6.18 5.43
CA VAL A 175 13.36 -4.84 5.98
C VAL A 175 13.32 -4.89 7.51
N LEU A 176 14.46 -4.62 8.15
CA LEU A 176 14.55 -4.59 9.61
C LEU A 176 13.66 -3.49 10.20
N ALA A 177 13.03 -3.79 11.33
CA ALA A 177 12.17 -2.88 12.10
C ALA A 177 11.01 -2.25 11.31
N CYS A 178 10.57 -2.88 10.21
CA CYS A 178 9.51 -2.34 9.38
C CYS A 178 8.14 -2.41 10.10
N PRO A 179 7.35 -1.32 10.17
CA PRO A 179 6.10 -1.28 10.92
C PRO A 179 4.89 -1.90 10.18
N TRP A 180 5.13 -2.62 9.09
CA TRP A 180 4.07 -3.18 8.25
C TRP A 180 3.31 -4.30 8.96
N ARG A 181 2.03 -4.05 9.26
CA ARG A 181 1.13 -5.03 9.88
C ARG A 181 0.73 -6.14 8.92
N HIS A 182 0.47 -5.78 7.67
CA HIS A 182 0.03 -6.71 6.63
C HIS A 182 1.22 -7.19 5.79
N GLN A 183 1.12 -8.41 5.25
CA GLN A 183 2.10 -8.92 4.32
C GLN A 183 2.15 -8.06 3.06
N GLN A 184 3.34 -7.58 2.69
CA GLN A 184 3.54 -6.81 1.48
C GLN A 184 3.67 -7.76 0.29
N LYS A 185 2.90 -7.50 -0.76
CA LYS A 185 2.89 -8.28 -2.00
C LYS A 185 2.86 -7.34 -3.21
N ILE A 186 3.42 -7.81 -4.32
CA ILE A 186 3.28 -7.20 -5.63
C ILE A 186 2.33 -8.08 -6.44
N TYR A 187 1.34 -7.45 -7.06
CA TYR A 187 0.37 -8.11 -7.92
C TYR A 187 0.53 -7.62 -9.36
N LEU A 188 0.37 -8.53 -10.32
CA LEU A 188 0.07 -8.18 -11.70
C LEU A 188 -1.45 -8.11 -11.85
N GLN A 189 -1.96 -6.92 -12.13
CA GLN A 189 -3.30 -6.76 -12.66
C GLN A 189 -3.28 -7.12 -14.15
N VAL A 190 -4.14 -8.05 -14.54
CA VAL A 190 -4.34 -8.46 -15.93
C VAL A 190 -5.80 -8.22 -16.26
N VAL A 191 -6.10 -7.43 -17.29
CA VAL A 191 -7.48 -7.21 -17.72
C VAL A 191 -7.66 -7.68 -19.16
N TYR A 192 -8.49 -8.71 -19.32
CA TYR A 192 -8.91 -9.27 -20.60
C TYR A 192 -10.23 -8.63 -21.03
N PRO A 193 -10.26 -7.93 -22.17
CA PRO A 193 -11.53 -7.56 -22.79
C PRO A 193 -12.20 -8.83 -23.33
N VAL A 194 -13.44 -9.09 -22.95
CA VAL A 194 -14.20 -10.23 -23.46
C VAL A 194 -14.70 -9.88 -24.87
N GLY A 195 -14.15 -10.55 -25.87
CA GLY A 195 -14.50 -10.30 -27.26
C GLY A 195 -15.89 -10.83 -27.60
N ARG A 196 -16.71 -10.05 -28.31
CA ARG A 196 -17.83 -10.64 -29.07
C ARG A 196 -17.23 -11.47 -30.20
N LYS A 197 -17.79 -12.66 -30.47
CA LYS A 197 -17.34 -13.72 -31.42
C LYS A 197 -16.97 -13.31 -32.86
N TYR A 198 -16.95 -12.02 -33.20
CA TYR A 198 -16.78 -11.49 -34.56
C TYR A 198 -15.61 -10.50 -34.72
N LEU A 199 -14.77 -10.30 -33.70
CA LEU A 199 -13.51 -9.55 -33.86
C LEU A 199 -12.39 -10.51 -34.27
N SER A 200 -11.72 -10.20 -35.39
CA SER A 200 -10.76 -11.08 -36.07
C SER A 200 -9.40 -11.21 -35.38
N ALA A 201 -9.16 -10.54 -34.25
CA ALA A 201 -7.97 -10.71 -33.43
C ALA A 201 -8.30 -10.55 -31.93
N PRO A 202 -7.84 -11.45 -31.05
CA PRO A 202 -7.94 -11.24 -29.61
C PRO A 202 -7.14 -10.00 -29.22
N SER A 203 -7.76 -9.07 -28.49
CA SER A 203 -7.05 -7.89 -27.99
C SER A 203 -6.09 -8.30 -26.88
N ALA A 204 -4.86 -7.78 -26.93
CA ALA A 204 -3.86 -8.04 -25.91
C ALA A 204 -4.37 -7.64 -24.50
N PRO A 205 -4.02 -8.40 -23.45
CA PRO A 205 -4.41 -8.04 -22.09
C PRO A 205 -3.76 -6.72 -21.67
N ARG A 206 -4.50 -5.95 -20.88
CA ARG A 206 -3.94 -4.75 -20.23
C ARG A 206 -3.26 -5.16 -18.93
N LEU A 207 -1.99 -4.82 -18.81
CA LEU A 207 -1.14 -5.20 -17.69
C LEU A 207 -0.78 -3.98 -16.84
N LYS A 208 -0.81 -4.15 -15.52
CA LYS A 208 -0.37 -3.12 -14.57
C LYS A 208 0.16 -3.76 -13.29
N LEU A 209 1.29 -3.26 -12.78
CA LEU A 209 1.76 -3.67 -11.46
C LEU A 209 1.03 -2.89 -10.37
N MET A 210 0.67 -3.59 -9.30
CA MET A 210 -0.05 -3.04 -8.17
C MET A 210 0.61 -3.49 -6.86
N SER A 211 0.73 -2.55 -5.92
CA SER A 211 1.26 -2.81 -4.58
C SER A 211 0.62 -1.85 -3.58
N SER A 212 0.82 -2.15 -2.29
CA SER A 212 0.49 -1.25 -1.19
C SER A 212 1.29 0.06 -1.24
N ALA A 213 0.76 1.11 -0.62
CA ALA A 213 1.46 2.39 -0.48
C ALA A 213 2.74 2.24 0.37
N GLU A 214 2.67 1.37 1.37
CA GLU A 214 3.78 0.99 2.23
C GLU A 214 4.96 0.41 1.44
N LEU A 215 4.71 -0.52 0.51
CA LEU A 215 5.76 -1.10 -0.33
C LEU A 215 6.29 -0.08 -1.34
N LYS A 216 5.45 0.82 -1.86
CA LYS A 216 5.88 1.92 -2.76
C LYS A 216 6.86 2.86 -2.10
N ALA A 217 6.81 3.01 -0.77
CA ALA A 217 7.79 3.79 -0.03
C ALA A 217 9.19 3.16 -0.04
N LEU A 218 9.29 1.84 -0.16
CA LEU A 218 10.57 1.12 -0.32
C LEU A 218 11.00 1.10 -1.80
N PHE A 219 10.09 0.72 -2.68
CA PHE A 219 10.37 0.35 -4.06
C PHE A 219 9.25 0.87 -4.98
N PRO A 220 9.53 1.77 -5.94
CA PRO A 220 8.51 2.44 -6.74
C PRO A 220 7.96 1.50 -7.83
N VAL A 221 7.06 0.60 -7.44
CA VAL A 221 6.47 -0.43 -8.32
C VAL A 221 5.83 0.16 -9.58
N ASP A 222 5.25 1.36 -9.50
CA ASP A 222 4.58 2.00 -10.63
C ASP A 222 5.55 2.50 -11.72
N GLU A 223 6.85 2.65 -11.41
CA GLU A 223 7.87 3.13 -12.36
C GLU A 223 8.53 1.99 -13.15
N ILE A 224 8.20 0.73 -12.83
CA ILE A 224 8.81 -0.43 -13.46
C ILE A 224 8.24 -0.60 -14.86
N LYS A 225 9.14 -0.63 -15.84
CA LYS A 225 8.78 -0.96 -17.22
C LYS A 225 8.47 -2.45 -17.31
N LEU A 226 7.20 -2.76 -17.55
CA LEU A 226 6.75 -4.13 -17.80
C LEU A 226 7.41 -4.69 -19.08
N PRO A 227 7.82 -5.97 -19.09
CA PRO A 227 8.18 -6.67 -20.32
C PRO A 227 7.06 -6.57 -21.37
N SER A 228 7.43 -6.50 -22.65
CA SER A 228 6.45 -6.40 -23.72
C SER A 228 5.68 -7.71 -23.88
N TRP A 229 4.35 -7.61 -24.00
CA TRP A 229 3.50 -8.74 -24.38
C TRP A 229 3.56 -8.93 -25.89
N VAL A 230 3.90 -10.13 -26.36
CA VAL A 230 3.95 -10.46 -27.79
C VAL A 230 2.76 -11.34 -28.19
N ASP A 231 2.37 -11.27 -29.46
CA ASP A 231 1.25 -12.07 -29.97
C ASP A 231 1.50 -13.57 -29.76
N GLY A 232 0.50 -14.26 -29.22
CA GLY A 232 0.55 -15.69 -28.90
C GLY A 232 1.12 -16.05 -27.52
N MET A 233 1.88 -15.16 -26.87
CA MET A 233 2.41 -15.36 -25.51
C MET A 233 1.28 -15.56 -24.50
N CYS A 234 1.46 -16.42 -23.50
CA CYS A 234 0.49 -16.61 -22.42
C CYS A 234 0.99 -16.13 -21.05
N LEU A 235 0.10 -16.01 -20.06
CA LEU A 235 0.48 -15.59 -18.71
C LEU A 235 1.51 -16.53 -18.09
N ALA A 236 1.37 -17.84 -18.28
CA ALA A 236 2.31 -18.80 -17.71
C ALA A 236 3.74 -18.64 -18.25
N GLU A 237 3.91 -18.15 -19.48
CA GLU A 237 5.22 -17.82 -20.07
C GLU A 237 5.73 -16.44 -19.61
N TYR A 238 4.82 -15.49 -19.43
CA TYR A 238 5.14 -14.11 -19.07
C TYR A 238 5.56 -13.97 -17.59
N LEU A 239 4.85 -14.64 -16.68
CA LEU A 239 5.02 -14.48 -15.23
C LEU A 239 6.44 -14.79 -14.72
N PRO A 240 7.10 -15.90 -15.10
CA PRO A 240 8.42 -16.24 -14.56
C PRO A 240 9.48 -15.15 -14.84
N HIS A 241 9.49 -14.59 -16.04
CA HIS A 241 10.43 -13.54 -16.44
C HIS A 241 10.19 -12.24 -15.66
N LEU A 242 8.92 -11.88 -15.47
CA LEU A 242 8.55 -10.71 -14.67
C LEU A 242 8.92 -10.90 -13.18
N GLU A 243 8.71 -12.09 -12.64
CA GLU A 243 9.02 -12.43 -11.25
C GLU A 243 10.52 -12.36 -10.97
N GLU A 244 11.35 -12.91 -11.84
CA GLU A 244 12.81 -12.83 -11.73
C GLU A 244 13.30 -11.37 -11.75
N LEU A 245 12.76 -10.56 -12.67
CA LEU A 245 13.07 -9.13 -12.76
C LEU A 245 12.70 -8.39 -11.47
N LEU A 246 11.49 -8.61 -10.95
CA LEU A 246 11.00 -7.96 -9.74
C LEU A 246 11.78 -8.39 -8.51
N GLN A 247 12.07 -9.69 -8.37
CA GLN A 247 12.86 -10.22 -7.26
C GLN A 247 14.23 -9.56 -7.21
N LYS A 248 14.92 -9.45 -8.36
CA LYS A 248 16.22 -8.77 -8.43
C LYS A 248 16.13 -7.31 -8.00
N GLN A 249 15.14 -6.57 -8.49
CA GLN A 249 14.98 -5.15 -8.17
C GLN A 249 14.59 -4.91 -6.71
N VAL A 250 13.76 -5.78 -6.11
CA VAL A 250 13.42 -5.71 -4.69
C VAL A 250 14.64 -5.98 -3.81
N LEU A 251 15.45 -6.99 -4.16
CA LEU A 251 16.72 -7.26 -3.46
C LEU A 251 17.69 -6.08 -3.55
N GLU A 252 17.81 -5.44 -4.72
CA GLU A 252 18.59 -4.21 -4.88
C GLU A 252 18.02 -3.07 -4.02
N ALA A 253 16.71 -2.83 -4.03
CA ALA A 253 16.08 -1.77 -3.24
C ALA A 253 16.29 -1.96 -1.72
N VAL A 254 16.22 -3.20 -1.24
CA VAL A 254 16.49 -3.54 0.17
C VAL A 254 17.96 -3.31 0.52
N SER A 255 18.91 -3.73 -0.32
CA SER A 255 20.34 -3.53 -0.04
C SER A 255 20.73 -2.05 -0.01
N LEU A 256 20.06 -1.20 -0.81
CA LEU A 256 20.27 0.25 -0.78
C LEU A 256 19.87 0.89 0.56
N ILE A 257 19.06 0.24 1.41
CA ILE A 257 18.81 0.72 2.78
C ILE A 257 20.12 0.76 3.57
N ASP A 258 20.92 -0.30 3.49
CA ASP A 258 22.19 -0.38 4.20
C ASP A 258 23.17 0.64 3.65
N VAL A 259 23.23 0.85 2.33
CA VAL A 259 24.09 1.88 1.73
C VAL A 259 23.73 3.27 2.27
N ARG A 260 22.43 3.59 2.38
CA ARG A 260 21.97 4.86 2.97
C ARG A 260 22.31 4.97 4.46
N ARG A 261 22.19 3.86 5.21
CA ARG A 261 22.56 3.83 6.64
C ARG A 261 24.04 4.16 6.83
N HIS A 262 24.92 3.48 6.11
CA HIS A 262 26.37 3.73 6.18
C HIS A 262 26.70 5.18 5.80
N PHE A 263 25.97 5.77 4.84
CA PHE A 263 26.13 7.18 4.50
C PHE A 263 25.73 8.13 5.63
N ILE A 264 24.61 7.89 6.32
CA ILE A 264 24.22 8.67 7.51
C ILE A 264 25.27 8.53 8.61
N GLU A 265 25.81 7.33 8.81
CA GLU A 265 26.88 7.07 9.79
C GLU A 265 28.17 7.80 9.44
N ALA A 266 28.53 7.87 8.15
CA ALA A 266 29.71 8.59 7.66
C ALA A 266 29.60 10.12 7.82
N LEU A 267 28.39 10.67 7.87
CA LEU A 267 28.16 12.09 8.19
C LEU A 267 28.39 12.40 9.68
N ALA A 268 28.24 11.41 10.57
CA ALA A 268 28.26 11.64 12.01
C ALA A 268 29.62 12.12 12.56
N PRO A 269 30.79 11.66 12.07
CA PRO A 269 32.08 12.24 12.44
C PRO A 269 32.25 13.71 12.03
N LEU A 270 31.55 14.15 10.98
CA LEU A 270 31.69 15.49 10.41
C LEU A 270 30.71 16.48 11.06
N PHE A 271 29.46 16.08 11.27
CA PHE A 271 28.40 16.94 11.81
C PHE A 271 28.03 16.64 13.28
N GLY A 272 28.60 15.59 13.88
CA GLY A 272 28.16 15.04 15.15
C GLY A 272 26.98 14.06 15.00
N ARG A 273 26.42 13.62 16.14
CA ARG A 273 25.29 12.67 16.11
C ARG A 273 24.04 13.31 15.49
N PRO A 274 23.29 12.60 14.62
CA PRO A 274 22.01 13.08 14.13
C PRO A 274 21.04 13.36 15.28
N LEU A 275 20.28 14.46 15.18
CA LEU A 275 19.15 14.74 16.07
C LEU A 275 17.98 13.80 15.78
N GLU A 276 17.76 13.52 14.50
CA GLU A 276 16.72 12.61 14.01
C GLU A 276 17.24 11.90 12.76
N ALA A 277 16.93 10.62 12.60
CA ALA A 277 17.19 9.87 11.38
C ALA A 277 16.06 8.86 11.15
N ASP A 278 15.71 8.63 9.89
CA ASP A 278 14.74 7.60 9.48
C ASP A 278 15.29 6.20 9.83
N PRO A 279 14.70 5.50 10.81
CA PRO A 279 15.25 4.25 11.30
C PRO A 279 14.97 3.05 10.39
N VAL A 280 14.03 3.18 9.44
CA VAL A 280 13.56 2.06 8.62
C VAL A 280 14.18 2.11 7.23
N PHE A 281 13.98 3.21 6.50
CA PHE A 281 14.45 3.31 5.11
C PHE A 281 15.70 4.17 4.95
N CYS A 282 16.15 4.82 6.02
CA CYS A 282 17.32 5.69 6.05
C CYS A 282 17.25 6.78 4.96
N ARG A 283 16.05 7.34 4.72
CA ARG A 283 15.84 8.36 3.69
C ARG A 283 15.98 9.79 4.19
N LYS A 284 16.11 10.00 5.50
CA LYS A 284 16.27 11.33 6.08
C LYS A 284 17.18 11.28 7.28
N ALA A 285 17.97 12.33 7.45
CA ALA A 285 18.73 12.60 8.67
C ALA A 285 18.80 14.12 8.90
N THR A 286 18.75 14.54 10.15
CA THR A 286 18.87 15.94 10.55
C THR A 286 20.01 16.07 11.55
N PHE A 287 20.93 17.00 11.31
CA PHE A 287 22.08 17.28 12.16
C PHE A 287 22.03 18.71 12.69
N LEU A 288 22.63 18.94 13.86
CA LEU A 288 22.86 20.27 14.39
C LEU A 288 24.28 20.71 14.00
N ALA A 289 24.40 21.81 13.27
CA ALA A 289 25.70 22.35 12.84
C ALA A 289 25.88 23.79 13.33
N ASN A 290 27.13 24.25 13.34
CA ASN A 290 27.48 25.61 13.73
C ASN A 290 28.50 26.24 12.77
N SER A 291 28.43 27.56 12.66
CA SER A 291 29.41 28.41 11.99
C SER A 291 29.73 29.59 12.91
N GLY A 292 30.75 29.42 13.74
CA GLY A 292 31.01 30.30 14.89
C GLY A 292 29.80 30.31 15.84
N PRO A 293 29.20 31.48 16.16
CA PRO A 293 28.03 31.57 17.04
C PRO A 293 26.69 31.26 16.35
N PHE A 294 26.69 31.07 15.02
CA PHE A 294 25.47 30.80 14.27
C PHE A 294 25.20 29.29 14.26
N THR A 295 24.09 28.89 14.87
CA THR A 295 23.64 27.50 14.94
C THR A 295 22.49 27.27 13.97
N PHE A 296 22.52 26.16 13.24
CA PHE A 296 21.51 25.80 12.26
C PHE A 296 21.36 24.29 12.15
N LEU A 297 20.25 23.85 11.56
CA LEU A 297 20.00 22.44 11.25
C LEU A 297 20.41 22.16 9.81
N VAL A 298 21.02 21.01 9.59
CA VAL A 298 21.28 20.44 8.26
C VAL A 298 20.32 19.28 8.07
N HIS A 299 19.36 19.44 7.16
CA HIS A 299 18.44 18.39 6.76
C HIS A 299 18.95 17.71 5.50
N VAL A 300 19.17 16.40 5.59
CA VAL A 300 19.62 15.54 4.50
C VAL A 300 18.45 14.64 4.09
N SER A 301 18.02 14.75 2.84
CA SER A 301 16.99 13.88 2.25
C SER A 301 17.63 12.99 1.19
N ILE A 302 17.52 11.68 1.37
CA ILE A 302 18.20 10.66 0.57
C ILE A 302 17.15 9.89 -0.24
N SER A 303 17.28 9.90 -1.57
CA SER A 303 16.29 9.26 -2.46
C SER A 303 16.45 7.73 -2.50
N THR A 304 15.44 7.04 -3.03
CA THR A 304 15.49 5.58 -3.29
C THR A 304 16.54 5.20 -4.33
N GLN A 305 16.99 6.17 -5.14
CA GLN A 305 18.01 5.97 -6.17
C GLN A 305 19.43 6.26 -5.67
N PHE A 306 19.62 6.64 -4.40
CA PHE A 306 20.95 6.79 -3.82
C PHE A 306 21.76 5.49 -3.94
N PRO A 307 23.05 5.53 -4.33
CA PRO A 307 23.89 6.72 -4.53
C PRO A 307 23.88 7.28 -5.96
N LYS A 308 23.13 6.69 -6.91
CA LYS A 308 23.04 7.15 -8.31
C LYS A 308 22.58 8.61 -8.39
N GLN A 309 21.66 9.00 -7.51
CA GLN A 309 21.28 10.39 -7.29
C GLN A 309 21.92 10.94 -6.00
N PRO A 310 22.40 12.20 -6.00
CA PRO A 310 22.87 12.86 -4.79
C PRO A 310 21.72 13.09 -3.80
N PRO A 311 22.00 13.13 -2.49
CA PRO A 311 21.00 13.58 -1.51
C PRO A 311 20.64 15.05 -1.72
N SER A 312 19.44 15.44 -1.30
CA SER A 312 19.03 16.85 -1.25
C SER A 312 19.30 17.42 0.14
N LEU A 313 19.86 18.62 0.20
CA LEU A 313 20.26 19.29 1.44
C LEU A 313 19.39 20.53 1.67
N MET A 314 19.08 20.84 2.92
CA MET A 314 18.39 22.08 3.30
C MET A 314 18.88 22.56 4.66
N LEU A 315 19.19 23.84 4.77
CA LEU A 315 19.60 24.47 6.01
C LEU A 315 18.41 25.18 6.66
N GLN A 316 18.24 25.01 7.97
CA GLN A 316 17.20 25.70 8.73
C GLN A 316 17.82 26.44 9.91
N SER A 317 17.52 27.73 10.04
CA SER A 317 18.00 28.51 11.19
C SER A 317 17.28 28.11 12.47
N THR A 318 17.98 28.10 13.59
CA THR A 318 17.39 27.96 14.93
C THR A 318 17.18 29.31 15.62
N GLN A 319 17.63 30.40 15.00
CA GLN A 319 17.68 31.74 15.60
C GLN A 319 16.82 32.78 14.85
N HIS A 320 16.41 32.46 13.61
CA HIS A 320 15.69 33.39 12.73
C HIS A 320 14.34 32.79 12.33
N VAL A 321 13.31 33.62 12.37
CA VAL A 321 11.96 33.32 11.87
C VAL A 321 11.61 34.28 10.74
N ASN A 322 10.80 33.81 9.80
CA ASN A 322 10.25 34.64 8.73
C ASN A 322 9.00 35.41 9.22
N PRO A 323 8.42 36.32 8.41
CA PRO A 323 7.23 37.09 8.80
C PRO A 323 5.96 36.27 9.09
N ARG A 324 5.99 34.95 8.92
CA ARG A 324 4.91 34.02 9.26
C ARG A 324 5.23 33.21 10.53
N ASP A 325 6.19 33.67 11.34
CA ASP A 325 6.69 33.01 12.54
C ASP A 325 7.23 31.58 12.32
N MET A 326 7.65 31.28 11.08
CA MET A 326 8.24 29.98 10.74
C MET A 326 9.77 30.09 10.68
N PRO A 327 10.53 29.08 11.13
CA PRO A 327 11.98 29.08 11.01
C PRO A 327 12.44 29.33 9.57
N VAL A 328 13.42 30.22 9.39
CA VAL A 328 14.00 30.52 8.07
C VAL A 328 14.71 29.28 7.53
N LYS A 329 14.47 28.97 6.26
CA LYS A 329 15.04 27.81 5.55
C LYS A 329 15.73 28.25 4.27
N SER A 330 16.80 27.55 3.89
CA SER A 330 17.42 27.70 2.57
C SER A 330 16.54 27.09 1.49
N ALA A 331 16.85 27.41 0.23
CA ALA A 331 16.40 26.58 -0.89
C ALA A 331 16.93 25.15 -0.75
N ILE A 332 16.25 24.20 -1.41
CA ILE A 332 16.73 22.81 -1.50
C ILE A 332 17.97 22.82 -2.40
N MET A 333 19.08 22.30 -1.88
CA MET A 333 20.35 22.20 -2.60
C MET A 333 20.54 20.77 -3.10
N ASN A 334 20.67 20.64 -4.41
CA ASN A 334 20.90 19.37 -5.11
C ASN A 334 21.99 19.51 -6.20
N GLU A 335 22.56 20.70 -6.36
CA GLU A 335 23.63 21.01 -7.31
C GLU A 335 24.94 21.22 -6.56
N TYR A 336 25.69 20.14 -6.35
CA TYR A 336 27.02 20.16 -5.75
C TYR A 336 27.84 18.97 -6.27
N PRO A 337 29.18 18.98 -6.12
CA PRO A 337 30.03 17.89 -6.63
C PRO A 337 29.60 16.53 -6.09
N TRP A 338 29.25 15.61 -6.99
CA TRP A 338 28.79 14.27 -6.64
C TRP A 338 29.30 13.24 -7.63
N SER A 339 29.69 12.07 -7.12
CA SER A 339 29.88 10.88 -7.94
C SER A 339 29.32 9.66 -7.23
N PRO A 340 28.45 8.86 -7.88
CA PRO A 340 27.93 7.62 -7.31
C PRO A 340 29.02 6.55 -7.11
N ARG A 341 30.23 6.76 -7.64
CA ARG A 341 31.37 5.85 -7.55
C ARG A 341 32.31 6.15 -6.38
N TRP A 342 32.10 7.27 -5.69
CA TRP A 342 32.92 7.60 -4.53
C TRP A 342 32.67 6.64 -3.38
N GLU A 343 33.69 6.45 -2.54
CA GLU A 343 33.48 5.80 -1.25
C GLU A 343 32.57 6.67 -0.38
N VAL A 344 31.82 6.03 0.50
CA VAL A 344 30.80 6.66 1.33
C VAL A 344 31.38 7.79 2.21
N MET A 345 32.59 7.60 2.74
CA MET A 345 33.30 8.64 3.50
C MET A 345 33.62 9.86 2.64
N LEU A 346 34.12 9.66 1.42
CA LEU A 346 34.42 10.76 0.50
C LEU A 346 33.16 11.52 0.09
N MET A 347 32.03 10.83 -0.09
CA MET A 347 30.73 11.49 -0.33
C MET A 347 30.35 12.42 0.84
N ALA A 348 30.52 11.95 2.08
CA ALA A 348 30.25 12.74 3.28
C ALA A 348 31.17 13.95 3.41
N GLU A 349 32.48 13.77 3.15
CA GLU A 349 33.48 14.84 3.15
C GLU A 349 33.14 15.93 2.12
N LYS A 350 32.77 15.56 0.89
CA LYS A 350 32.39 16.52 -0.15
C LYS A 350 31.14 17.31 0.17
N ILE A 351 30.16 16.69 0.83
CA ILE A 351 28.98 17.41 1.34
C ILE A 351 29.36 18.38 2.46
N HIS A 352 30.24 17.96 3.37
CA HIS A 352 30.69 18.81 4.46
C HIS A 352 31.50 20.02 3.95
N GLU A 353 32.42 19.82 3.01
CA GLU A 353 33.15 20.89 2.33
C GLU A 353 32.19 21.89 1.67
N PHE A 354 31.22 21.40 0.89
CA PHE A 354 30.22 22.25 0.24
C PHE A 354 29.39 23.06 1.25
N LEU A 355 28.92 22.41 2.32
CA LEU A 355 28.11 23.08 3.35
C LEU A 355 28.91 24.08 4.20
N PHE A 356 30.23 23.91 4.31
CA PHE A 356 31.09 24.87 5.00
C PHE A 356 31.06 26.24 4.31
N ASP A 357 31.08 26.27 2.98
CA ASP A 357 30.97 27.52 2.22
C ASP A 357 29.52 28.05 2.23
N GLU A 358 28.55 27.17 1.99
CA GLU A 358 27.13 27.56 1.92
C GLU A 358 26.56 28.06 3.25
N CYS A 359 27.11 27.65 4.40
CA CYS A 359 26.62 28.13 5.69
C CYS A 359 26.80 29.65 5.87
N LEU A 360 27.85 30.24 5.25
CA LEU A 360 28.08 31.68 5.29
C LEU A 360 27.07 32.44 4.44
N ASN A 361 26.72 31.90 3.27
CA ASN A 361 25.68 32.44 2.40
C ASN A 361 24.31 32.38 3.11
N PHE A 362 24.00 31.23 3.72
CA PHE A 362 22.75 31.06 4.46
C PHE A 362 22.64 31.99 5.67
N LYS A 363 23.73 32.21 6.41
CA LYS A 363 23.76 33.16 7.53
C LYS A 363 23.47 34.59 7.07
N ARG A 364 24.07 35.03 5.95
CA ARG A 364 23.78 36.36 5.37
C ARG A 364 22.30 36.48 5.00
N TYR A 365 21.77 35.49 4.29
CA TYR A 365 20.37 35.41 3.92
C TYR A 365 19.42 35.51 5.14
N CYS A 366 19.72 34.80 6.23
CA CYS A 366 18.92 34.85 7.45
C CYS A 366 18.89 36.26 8.08
N ASN A 367 20.03 36.94 8.12
CA ASN A 367 20.13 38.30 8.68
C ASN A 367 19.38 39.33 7.82
N GLU A 368 19.45 39.21 6.49
CA GLU A 368 18.73 40.09 5.55
C GLU A 368 17.21 39.87 5.64
N SER A 369 16.78 38.61 5.83
CA SER A 369 15.36 38.26 5.98
C SER A 369 14.72 38.79 7.26
N GLN A 370 15.50 39.13 8.29
CA GLN A 370 14.99 39.77 9.52
C GLN A 370 14.75 41.29 9.37
N GLN A 371 15.31 41.91 8.33
CA GLN A 371 15.20 43.35 8.11
C GLN A 371 13.99 43.72 7.23
N GLN A 372 13.25 42.72 6.75
CA GLN A 372 12.01 42.85 5.96
C GLN A 372 10.82 42.37 6.79
#